data_AF-A0A956TPF9-F1
#
_entry.id   AF-A0A956TPF9-F1
#
_cell.length_a   1.000
_cell.length_b   1.000
_cell.length_c   1.000
_cell.angle_alpha   90.00
_cell.angle_beta   90.00
_cell.angle_gamma   90.00
#
_symmetry.space_group_name_H-M   'P 1'
#
loop_
_entity.id
_entity.type
_entity.pdbx_description
1 polymer ?
#
loop_
_entity_poly.entity_id
_entity_poly.type
_entity_poly.pdbx_seq_one_letter_code
_entity_poly.pdbx_strand_id
1 'polypeptide(L)'
;MNKTQALFLSAQLLLGASLHTGLDAWAQSMQPLKPCPLDSAETLAQCISAERLDAFKIARLLDNDARVLVFGETHFANAHRHELVEALPSLRRLGFSHLALEAMPSSRKDLIAGYKAGLVPRAELVAAIKRIWGHKPESYVDLIDSAQALDFEVVFLDSDRERIDLDAPNWQELQRQARARREDHWMDIMSLLLQTGKNRVIMLVGSGHNASRAATPPVRLRLSARNIKSTSIALEGGEAFIDSKLTRAARKAGIAGTRFIVKVEPGDPDAEGDYHLHLRQAKKRTSTTNLFLSVFCMTLLLLACIPLSTLLLLTFFRLPHKTGTDEKFHMHNCDLGGSMEHNVNTTPTPAPEPEQAPGWIEEHPWSARKVWMLMMICMLLSVGSAMMSAYLTLERVSPRPASDASEAAELARTLREDWRELYQRSVDERAALETRINELNAEVAKLAEAIKQNDRELALVKANAPTLAEIKNSIEKASKTDDGLLKEAKGILGDLGVKKIRIVDPEKDR
;
A
#
# COMPACT_ATOMS: atom_id res chain seq x y z
N MET A 1 -51.69 12.34 48.61
CA MET A 1 -50.96 11.46 47.66
C MET A 1 -50.04 10.57 48.48
N ASN A 2 -50.15 9.23 48.38
CA ASN A 2 -49.28 8.34 49.16
C ASN A 2 -47.88 8.25 48.51
N LYS A 3 -46.86 7.85 49.28
CA LYS A 3 -45.45 7.81 48.81
C LYS A 3 -45.28 7.00 47.51
N THR A 4 -46.08 5.96 47.33
CA THR A 4 -46.07 5.10 46.12
C THR A 4 -46.57 5.83 44.88
N GLN A 5 -47.64 6.63 45.01
CA GLN A 5 -48.15 7.48 43.92
C GLN A 5 -47.14 8.58 43.54
N ALA A 6 -46.44 9.16 44.52
CA ALA A 6 -45.39 10.16 44.26
C ALA A 6 -44.18 9.57 43.52
N LEU A 7 -43.76 8.36 43.88
CA LEU A 7 -42.69 7.65 43.17
C LEU A 7 -43.10 7.26 41.73
N PHE A 8 -44.34 6.82 41.53
CA PHE A 8 -44.85 6.48 40.20
C PHE A 8 -44.96 7.69 39.28
N LEU A 9 -45.48 8.82 39.78
CA LEU A 9 -45.51 10.08 39.02
C LEU A 9 -44.09 10.58 38.68
N SER A 10 -43.16 10.48 39.63
CA SER A 10 -41.76 10.90 39.41
C SER A 10 -41.06 10.03 38.37
N ALA A 11 -41.30 8.72 38.37
CA ALA A 11 -40.78 7.81 37.36
C ALA A 11 -41.38 8.07 35.97
N GLN A 12 -42.69 8.34 35.88
CA GLN A 12 -43.33 8.72 34.62
C GLN A 12 -42.83 10.05 34.07
N LEU A 13 -42.57 11.04 34.93
CA LEU A 13 -42.00 12.32 34.54
C LEU A 13 -40.54 12.18 34.09
N LEU A 14 -39.73 11.36 34.76
CA LEU A 14 -38.34 11.11 34.37
C LEU A 14 -38.23 10.29 33.07
N LEU A 15 -39.04 9.25 32.92
CA LEU A 15 -39.11 8.47 31.67
C LEU A 15 -39.68 9.31 30.53
N GLY A 16 -40.71 10.11 30.78
CA GLY A 16 -41.31 11.02 29.81
C GLY A 16 -40.35 12.10 29.34
N ALA A 17 -39.60 12.72 30.26
CA ALA A 17 -38.59 13.72 29.94
C ALA A 17 -37.41 13.11 29.15
N SER A 18 -36.91 11.93 29.55
CA SER A 18 -35.84 11.24 28.83
C SER A 18 -36.26 10.77 27.44
N LEU A 19 -37.51 10.35 27.27
CA LEU A 19 -38.07 9.96 25.97
C LEU A 19 -38.28 11.17 25.06
N HIS A 20 -38.76 12.31 25.58
CA HIS A 20 -38.92 13.52 24.78
C HIS A 20 -37.57 14.08 24.31
N THR A 21 -36.57 14.19 25.20
CA THR A 21 -35.24 14.64 24.78
C THR A 21 -34.56 13.69 23.80
N GLY A 22 -34.83 12.39 23.92
CA GLY A 22 -34.34 11.38 22.98
C GLY A 22 -35.01 11.45 21.61
N LEU A 23 -36.34 11.65 21.58
CA LEU A 23 -37.11 11.80 20.35
C LEU A 23 -36.80 13.10 19.63
N ASP A 24 -36.61 14.21 20.35
CA ASP A 24 -36.22 15.50 19.76
C ASP A 24 -34.80 15.44 19.22
N ALA A 25 -33.85 14.86 19.95
CA ALA A 25 -32.49 14.65 19.45
C ALA A 25 -32.46 13.70 18.24
N TRP A 26 -33.30 12.66 18.24
CA TRP A 26 -33.47 11.76 17.11
C TRP A 26 -34.10 12.46 15.91
N ALA A 27 -35.19 13.20 16.10
CA ALA A 27 -35.87 13.95 15.04
C ALA A 27 -34.99 15.06 14.46
N GLN A 28 -34.24 15.78 15.29
CA GLN A 28 -33.20 16.73 14.85
C GLN A 28 -32.08 16.00 14.10
N SER A 29 -31.73 14.79 14.52
CA SER A 29 -30.82 13.91 13.76
C SER A 29 -31.43 13.32 12.49
N MET A 30 -32.69 13.61 12.15
CA MET A 30 -33.30 13.22 10.89
C MET A 30 -33.55 14.41 9.96
N GLN A 31 -33.31 15.65 10.42
CA GLN A 31 -33.39 16.82 9.56
C GLN A 31 -32.35 16.74 8.44
N PRO A 32 -32.75 17.03 7.18
CA PRO A 32 -31.81 17.07 6.07
C PRO A 32 -30.81 18.19 6.28
N LEU A 33 -29.56 17.95 5.87
CA LEU A 33 -28.53 18.98 5.96
C LEU A 33 -28.90 20.19 5.11
N LYS A 34 -28.72 21.38 5.68
CA LYS A 34 -28.76 22.61 4.91
C LYS A 34 -27.52 22.66 3.99
N PRO A 35 -27.68 22.91 2.69
CA PRO A 35 -26.53 23.04 1.79
C PRO A 35 -25.65 24.23 2.17
N CYS A 36 -24.33 24.03 2.15
CA CYS A 36 -23.34 25.08 2.30
C CYS A 36 -22.94 25.68 0.94
N PRO A 37 -22.87 27.01 0.81
CA PRO A 37 -22.35 27.66 -0.38
C PRO A 37 -20.82 27.44 -0.47
N LEU A 38 -20.27 27.31 -1.69
CA LEU A 38 -18.82 27.26 -1.95
C LEU A 38 -18.30 28.57 -2.57
N ASP A 39 -18.99 29.69 -2.34
CA ASP A 39 -18.61 31.03 -2.82
C ASP A 39 -17.22 31.45 -2.30
N SER A 40 -16.98 31.32 -0.99
CA SER A 40 -15.73 31.69 -0.32
C SER A 40 -15.37 30.73 0.82
N ALA A 41 -14.10 30.69 1.19
CA ALA A 41 -13.65 29.88 2.32
C ALA A 41 -14.21 30.41 3.65
N GLU A 42 -14.48 31.72 3.73
CA GLU A 42 -15.08 32.44 4.85
C GLU A 42 -16.52 31.97 5.10
N THR A 43 -17.37 32.08 4.09
CA THR A 43 -18.78 31.69 4.16
C THR A 43 -18.90 30.19 4.44
N LEU A 44 -18.09 29.39 3.75
CA LEU A 44 -18.05 27.94 3.98
C LEU A 44 -17.59 27.61 5.41
N ALA A 45 -16.58 28.28 5.95
CA ALA A 45 -16.12 28.08 7.33
C ALA A 45 -17.20 28.35 8.38
N GLN A 46 -18.04 29.36 8.14
CA GLN A 46 -19.21 29.64 9.00
C GLN A 46 -20.26 28.53 8.86
N CYS A 47 -20.58 28.13 7.62
CA CYS A 47 -21.56 27.08 7.37
C CYS A 47 -21.13 25.73 7.97
N ILE A 48 -19.90 25.27 7.74
CA ILE A 48 -19.41 23.99 8.30
C ILE A 48 -19.33 24.01 9.84
N SER A 49 -19.33 25.19 10.45
CA SER A 49 -19.38 25.31 11.90
C SER A 49 -20.78 25.02 12.46
N ALA A 50 -21.82 25.32 11.67
CA ALA A 50 -23.22 25.13 12.06
C ALA A 50 -23.85 23.83 11.49
N GLU A 51 -23.54 23.47 10.24
CA GLU A 51 -24.31 22.52 9.43
C GLU A 51 -23.57 21.19 9.17
N ARG A 52 -22.42 20.94 9.79
CA ARG A 52 -21.66 19.70 9.55
C ARG A 52 -22.27 18.50 10.27
N LEU A 53 -22.12 17.32 9.68
CA LEU A 53 -22.31 16.03 10.35
C LEU A 53 -20.97 15.38 10.68
N ASP A 54 -20.97 14.59 11.74
CA ASP A 54 -19.88 13.66 12.00
C ASP A 54 -19.80 12.61 10.87
N ALA A 55 -18.59 12.32 10.39
CA ALA A 55 -18.32 11.36 9.32
C ALA A 55 -18.84 9.94 9.63
N PHE A 56 -18.94 9.54 10.90
CA PHE A 56 -19.50 8.23 11.27
C PHE A 56 -20.98 8.07 10.91
N LYS A 57 -21.64 9.15 10.49
CA LYS A 57 -23.06 9.17 10.15
C LYS A 57 -23.35 9.11 8.64
N ILE A 58 -22.46 8.52 7.82
CA ILE A 58 -22.70 8.30 6.37
C ILE A 58 -24.09 7.68 6.10
N ALA A 59 -24.55 6.78 6.97
CA ALA A 59 -25.89 6.18 6.86
C ALA A 59 -27.03 7.20 6.75
N ARG A 60 -26.87 8.39 7.36
CA ARG A 60 -27.86 9.49 7.29
C ARG A 60 -27.90 10.19 5.93
N LEU A 61 -26.84 10.09 5.14
CA LEU A 61 -26.77 10.71 3.82
C LEU A 61 -27.50 9.88 2.77
N LEU A 62 -27.70 8.61 3.06
CA LEU A 62 -28.33 7.68 2.15
C LEU A 62 -29.83 7.88 2.24
N ASP A 63 -30.41 8.39 1.16
CA ASP A 63 -31.82 8.13 0.92
C ASP A 63 -32.03 6.61 0.94
N ASN A 64 -33.09 6.14 1.60
CA ASN A 64 -33.39 4.71 1.70
C ASN A 64 -33.47 4.05 0.31
N ASP A 65 -33.79 4.86 -0.71
CA ASP A 65 -33.92 4.43 -2.09
C ASP A 65 -32.62 4.51 -2.92
N ALA A 66 -31.53 5.09 -2.40
CA ALA A 66 -30.29 5.22 -3.14
C ALA A 66 -29.66 3.84 -3.38
N ARG A 67 -29.54 3.45 -4.65
CA ARG A 67 -28.98 2.14 -5.05
C ARG A 67 -27.48 2.19 -5.31
N VAL A 68 -26.95 3.37 -5.60
CA VAL A 68 -25.51 3.58 -5.83
C VAL A 68 -24.99 4.69 -4.93
N LEU A 69 -23.88 4.43 -4.26
CA LEU A 69 -23.12 5.43 -3.50
C LEU A 69 -21.80 5.68 -4.23
N VAL A 70 -21.65 6.87 -4.81
CA VAL A 70 -20.48 7.24 -5.60
C VAL A 70 -19.50 8.03 -4.73
N PHE A 71 -18.32 7.50 -4.50
CA PHE A 71 -17.22 8.20 -3.87
C PHE A 71 -16.27 8.77 -4.92
N GLY A 72 -16.07 10.09 -4.89
CA GLY A 72 -15.05 10.78 -5.68
C GLY A 72 -13.75 10.87 -4.90
N GLU A 73 -12.71 10.14 -5.29
CA GLU A 73 -11.41 10.15 -4.64
C GLU A 73 -10.36 10.97 -5.38
N THR A 74 -9.28 11.32 -4.69
CA THR A 74 -8.02 11.62 -5.35
C THR A 74 -7.17 10.36 -5.37
N HIS A 75 -6.76 9.91 -6.55
CA HIS A 75 -5.98 8.68 -6.74
C HIS A 75 -4.65 8.64 -5.97
N PHE A 76 -4.13 9.79 -5.53
CA PHE A 76 -2.88 9.87 -4.76
C PHE A 76 -3.07 9.76 -3.25
N ALA A 77 -4.31 9.82 -2.73
CA ALA A 77 -4.61 9.93 -1.31
C ALA A 77 -5.07 8.59 -0.70
N ASN A 78 -4.18 7.82 -0.08
CA ASN A 78 -4.46 6.62 0.70
C ASN A 78 -5.53 6.83 1.77
N ALA A 79 -5.61 8.00 2.41
CA ALA A 79 -6.67 8.26 3.38
C ALA A 79 -8.07 8.10 2.78
N HIS A 80 -8.27 8.34 1.48
CA HIS A 80 -9.58 8.21 0.84
C HIS A 80 -10.01 6.73 0.76
N ARG A 81 -9.08 5.84 0.44
CA ARG A 81 -9.33 4.38 0.43
C ARG A 81 -9.47 3.82 1.84
N HIS A 82 -8.65 4.28 2.79
CA HIS A 82 -8.82 3.91 4.20
C HIS A 82 -10.15 4.36 4.78
N GLU A 83 -10.63 5.57 4.44
CA GLU A 83 -11.96 6.03 4.84
C GLU A 83 -13.03 5.05 4.37
N LEU A 84 -12.93 4.59 3.12
CA LEU A 84 -13.89 3.64 2.58
C LEU A 84 -13.80 2.28 3.28
N VAL A 85 -12.59 1.77 3.56
CA VAL A 85 -12.37 0.57 4.38
C VAL A 85 -13.11 0.67 5.72
N GLU A 86 -12.96 1.78 6.43
CA GLU A 86 -13.64 2.02 7.71
C GLU A 86 -15.17 2.10 7.56
N ALA A 87 -15.67 2.59 6.42
CA ALA A 87 -17.10 2.71 6.16
C ALA A 87 -17.76 1.39 5.72
N LEU A 88 -17.02 0.44 5.14
CA LEU A 88 -17.56 -0.80 4.58
C LEU A 88 -18.46 -1.60 5.55
N PRO A 89 -18.11 -1.82 6.84
CA PRO A 89 -18.98 -2.55 7.77
C PRO A 89 -20.35 -1.90 7.93
N SER A 90 -20.40 -0.56 7.99
CA SER A 90 -21.65 0.20 8.11
C SER A 90 -22.45 0.15 6.82
N LEU A 91 -21.79 0.27 5.66
CA LEU A 91 -22.44 0.16 4.36
C LEU A 91 -22.99 -1.25 4.10
N ARG A 92 -22.31 -2.30 4.56
CA ARG A 92 -22.81 -3.68 4.50
C ARG A 92 -24.10 -3.85 5.28
N ARG A 93 -24.19 -3.30 6.50
CA ARG A 93 -25.42 -3.32 7.31
C ARG A 93 -26.57 -2.57 6.65
N LEU A 94 -26.27 -1.61 5.76
CA LEU A 94 -27.26 -0.89 4.95
C LEU A 94 -27.61 -1.66 3.66
N GLY A 95 -27.11 -2.88 3.46
CA GLY A 95 -27.44 -3.73 2.33
C GLY A 95 -26.61 -3.46 1.08
N PHE A 96 -25.53 -2.68 1.17
CA PHE A 96 -24.55 -2.62 0.08
C PHE A 96 -23.85 -3.97 -0.06
N SER A 97 -23.83 -4.47 -1.30
CA SER A 97 -23.34 -5.81 -1.61
C SER A 97 -22.20 -5.82 -2.61
N HIS A 98 -21.99 -4.72 -3.33
CA HIS A 98 -20.95 -4.62 -4.35
C HIS A 98 -20.04 -3.41 -4.11
N LEU A 99 -18.76 -3.59 -4.40
CA LEU A 99 -17.75 -2.53 -4.46
C LEU A 99 -17.20 -2.47 -5.89
N ALA A 100 -17.54 -1.40 -6.60
CA ALA A 100 -17.13 -1.16 -7.96
C ALA A 100 -15.98 -0.15 -8.02
N LEU A 101 -14.87 -0.51 -8.67
CA LEU A 101 -13.61 0.23 -8.63
C LEU A 101 -13.17 0.64 -10.04
N GLU A 102 -12.85 1.92 -10.21
CA GLU A 102 -12.20 2.45 -11.42
C GLU A 102 -10.80 1.87 -11.65
N ALA A 103 -10.13 1.39 -10.60
CA ALA A 103 -8.70 1.08 -10.62
C ALA A 103 -8.24 -0.01 -11.61
N MET A 104 -9.16 -0.75 -12.25
CA MET A 104 -8.83 -1.67 -13.33
C MET A 104 -9.96 -1.82 -14.37
N PRO A 105 -9.64 -2.31 -15.57
CA PRO A 105 -10.61 -2.67 -16.58
C PRO A 105 -11.51 -3.84 -16.18
N SER A 106 -12.78 -3.78 -16.56
CA SER A 106 -13.75 -4.86 -16.35
C SER A 106 -13.37 -6.15 -17.09
N SER A 107 -12.56 -6.05 -18.15
CA SER A 107 -11.95 -7.19 -18.87
C SER A 107 -11.03 -8.04 -17.98
N ARG A 108 -10.65 -7.55 -16.79
CA ARG A 108 -9.82 -8.24 -15.79
C ARG A 108 -10.63 -8.87 -14.65
N LYS A 109 -11.93 -9.11 -14.84
CA LYS A 109 -12.79 -9.75 -13.83
C LYS A 109 -12.26 -11.11 -13.34
N ASP A 110 -11.57 -11.87 -14.19
CA ASP A 110 -11.03 -13.18 -13.81
C ASP A 110 -9.89 -13.06 -12.80
N LEU A 111 -9.18 -11.92 -12.78
CA LEU A 111 -8.11 -11.65 -11.83
C LEU A 111 -8.66 -11.49 -10.41
N ILE A 112 -9.78 -10.78 -10.24
CA ILE A 112 -10.42 -10.63 -8.91
C ILE A 112 -11.11 -11.93 -8.47
N ALA A 113 -11.70 -12.68 -9.41
CA ALA A 113 -12.28 -13.99 -9.12
C ALA A 113 -11.19 -14.97 -8.67
N GLY A 114 -10.06 -15.01 -9.37
CA GLY A 114 -8.89 -15.81 -9.00
C GLY A 114 -8.29 -15.39 -7.67
N TYR A 115 -8.23 -14.08 -7.39
CA TYR A 115 -7.77 -13.55 -6.11
C TYR A 115 -8.67 -14.02 -4.95
N LYS A 116 -10.00 -13.86 -5.10
CA LYS A 116 -10.98 -14.34 -4.12
C LYS A 116 -10.89 -15.85 -3.88
N ALA A 117 -10.56 -16.63 -4.92
CA ALA A 117 -10.41 -18.07 -4.84
C ALA A 117 -9.02 -18.52 -4.32
N GLY A 118 -8.11 -17.60 -4.00
CA GLY A 118 -6.73 -17.91 -3.58
C GLY A 118 -5.82 -18.40 -4.70
N LEU A 119 -6.25 -18.32 -5.96
CA LEU A 119 -5.49 -18.75 -7.14
C LEU A 119 -4.52 -17.67 -7.64
N VAL A 120 -4.84 -16.40 -7.38
CA VAL A 120 -3.98 -15.25 -7.70
C VAL A 120 -3.36 -14.75 -6.40
N PRO A 121 -2.03 -14.70 -6.25
CA PRO A 121 -1.40 -14.13 -5.07
C PRO A 121 -1.65 -12.62 -4.94
N ARG A 122 -1.71 -12.10 -3.71
CA ARG A 122 -1.87 -10.66 -3.43
C ARG A 122 -0.83 -9.80 -4.18
N ALA A 123 0.42 -10.25 -4.22
CA ALA A 123 1.50 -9.55 -4.92
C ALA A 123 1.25 -9.41 -6.43
N GLU A 124 0.61 -10.40 -7.05
CA GLU A 124 0.25 -10.35 -8.47
C GLU A 124 -0.87 -9.34 -8.72
N LEU A 125 -1.89 -9.29 -7.86
CA LEU A 125 -2.96 -8.29 -7.96
C LEU A 125 -2.41 -6.86 -7.76
N VAL A 126 -1.53 -6.65 -6.77
CA VAL A 126 -0.82 -5.38 -6.57
C VAL A 126 -0.05 -4.98 -7.83
N ALA A 127 0.72 -5.92 -8.41
CA ALA A 127 1.50 -5.68 -9.61
C ALA A 127 0.60 -5.36 -10.83
N ALA A 128 -0.54 -6.02 -10.96
CA ALA A 128 -1.50 -5.78 -12.02
C ALA A 128 -2.11 -4.37 -11.95
N ILE A 129 -2.58 -3.95 -10.75
CA ILE A 129 -3.11 -2.60 -10.52
C ILE A 129 -2.00 -1.57 -10.77
N LYS A 130 -0.77 -1.82 -10.29
CA LYS A 130 0.37 -0.94 -10.54
C LYS A 130 0.65 -0.76 -12.03
N ARG A 131 0.62 -1.84 -12.81
CA ARG A 131 0.92 -1.81 -14.25
C ARG A 131 -0.15 -1.05 -15.04
N ILE A 132 -1.42 -1.22 -14.69
CA ILE A 132 -2.54 -0.66 -15.45
C ILE A 132 -2.86 0.77 -15.02
N TRP A 133 -2.96 0.97 -13.70
CA TRP A 133 -3.40 2.21 -13.06
C TRP A 133 -2.22 3.07 -12.60
N GLY A 134 -1.23 2.48 -11.93
CA GLY A 134 -0.02 3.16 -11.45
C GLY A 134 -0.15 3.84 -10.09
N HIS A 135 -1.37 4.13 -9.62
CA HIS A 135 -1.59 4.87 -8.39
C HIS A 135 -1.79 3.94 -7.17
N LYS A 136 -0.89 4.06 -6.19
CA LYS A 136 -1.02 3.50 -4.82
C LYS A 136 -1.66 2.08 -4.76
N PRO A 137 -1.12 1.10 -5.51
CA PRO A 137 -1.78 -0.18 -5.74
C PRO A 137 -2.08 -0.95 -4.45
N GLU A 138 -1.21 -0.85 -3.44
CA GLU A 138 -1.37 -1.53 -2.15
C GLU A 138 -2.66 -1.12 -1.46
N SER A 139 -2.96 0.19 -1.42
CA SER A 139 -4.17 0.71 -0.76
C SER A 139 -5.48 0.32 -1.46
N TYR A 140 -5.45 0.06 -2.76
CA TYR A 140 -6.60 -0.53 -3.46
C TYR A 140 -6.77 -2.00 -3.09
N VAL A 141 -5.68 -2.75 -2.97
CA VAL A 141 -5.74 -4.14 -2.55
C VAL A 141 -6.19 -4.27 -1.10
N ASP A 142 -5.76 -3.39 -0.20
CA ASP A 142 -6.27 -3.34 1.19
C ASP A 142 -7.79 -3.10 1.24
N LEU A 143 -8.30 -2.24 0.36
CA LEU A 143 -9.73 -2.00 0.20
C LEU A 143 -10.45 -3.25 -0.34
N ILE A 144 -9.87 -3.94 -1.32
CA ILE A 144 -10.39 -5.20 -1.87
C ILE A 144 -10.44 -6.29 -0.78
N ASP A 145 -9.36 -6.46 -0.02
CA ASP A 145 -9.24 -7.43 1.08
C ASP A 145 -10.35 -7.18 2.12
N SER A 146 -10.52 -5.92 2.51
CA SER A 146 -11.54 -5.51 3.48
C SER A 146 -12.97 -5.73 2.96
N ALA A 147 -13.20 -5.49 1.67
CA ALA A 147 -14.50 -5.72 1.03
C ALA A 147 -14.84 -7.21 0.96
N GLN A 148 -13.88 -8.04 0.55
CA GLN A 148 -14.07 -9.50 0.46
C GLN A 148 -14.30 -10.13 1.84
N ALA A 149 -13.59 -9.66 2.88
CA ALA A 149 -13.80 -10.09 4.26
C ALA A 149 -15.21 -9.78 4.81
N LEU A 150 -15.93 -8.86 4.16
CA LEU A 150 -17.30 -8.46 4.49
C LEU A 150 -18.32 -8.94 3.44
N ASP A 151 -17.95 -9.93 2.63
CA ASP A 151 -18.78 -10.54 1.58
C ASP A 151 -19.31 -9.53 0.54
N PHE A 152 -18.53 -8.49 0.23
CA PHE A 152 -18.79 -7.67 -0.95
C PHE A 152 -18.29 -8.39 -2.21
N GLU A 153 -19.07 -8.29 -3.28
CA GLU A 153 -18.59 -8.58 -4.62
C GLU A 153 -17.80 -7.39 -5.16
N VAL A 154 -16.53 -7.61 -5.50
CA VAL A 154 -15.67 -6.57 -6.07
C VAL A 154 -15.75 -6.62 -7.58
N VAL A 155 -16.06 -5.47 -8.20
CA VAL A 155 -16.22 -5.32 -9.65
C VAL A 155 -15.26 -4.26 -10.17
N PHE A 156 -14.55 -4.56 -11.24
CA PHE A 156 -13.74 -3.57 -11.94
C PHE A 156 -14.59 -2.85 -12.99
N LEU A 157 -14.51 -1.52 -12.98
CA LEU A 157 -15.37 -0.66 -13.79
C LEU A 157 -14.76 -0.32 -15.13
N ASP A 158 -13.44 -0.16 -15.19
CA ASP A 158 -12.85 0.60 -16.27
C ASP A 158 -13.00 -0.07 -17.65
N SER A 159 -12.87 0.72 -18.71
CA SER A 159 -12.65 0.15 -20.04
C SER A 159 -11.16 -0.16 -20.21
N ASP A 160 -10.82 -1.02 -21.16
CA ASP A 160 -9.43 -1.16 -21.56
C ASP A 160 -8.90 0.20 -22.08
N ARG A 161 -7.65 0.51 -21.74
CA ARG A 161 -7.08 1.84 -21.92
C ARG A 161 -7.05 2.23 -23.40
N GLU A 162 -7.86 3.23 -23.76
CA GLU A 162 -7.77 3.87 -25.07
C GLU A 162 -6.55 4.80 -25.09
N ARG A 163 -5.69 4.65 -26.10
CA ARG A 163 -4.60 5.59 -26.33
C ARG A 163 -5.15 6.81 -27.07
N ILE A 164 -5.05 7.97 -26.45
CA ILE A 164 -5.33 9.26 -27.09
C ILE A 164 -3.99 9.81 -27.55
N ASP A 165 -3.90 10.18 -28.81
CA ASP A 165 -2.76 10.94 -29.32
C ASP A 165 -2.86 12.38 -28.78
N LEU A 166 -1.96 12.72 -27.86
CA LEU A 166 -1.93 14.05 -27.22
C LEU A 166 -1.30 15.11 -28.14
N ASP A 167 -0.64 14.70 -29.23
CA ASP A 167 -0.06 15.60 -30.22
C ASP A 167 -1.06 15.95 -31.34
N ALA A 168 -2.20 15.27 -31.39
CA ALA A 168 -3.26 15.57 -32.34
C ALA A 168 -3.84 16.98 -32.11
N PRO A 169 -4.10 17.79 -33.15
CA PRO A 169 -4.65 19.15 -32.99
C PRO A 169 -6.00 19.21 -32.23
N ASN A 170 -6.75 18.10 -32.22
CA ASN A 170 -8.03 17.95 -31.55
C ASN A 170 -7.98 17.03 -30.31
N TRP A 171 -6.82 16.85 -29.68
CA TRP A 171 -6.63 15.92 -28.55
C TRP A 171 -7.63 16.12 -27.40
N GLN A 172 -8.05 17.36 -27.12
CA GLN A 172 -9.04 17.67 -26.07
C GLN A 172 -10.40 17.04 -26.38
N GLU A 173 -10.82 17.11 -27.64
CA GLU A 173 -12.06 16.49 -28.09
C GLU A 173 -11.95 14.96 -28.07
N LEU A 174 -10.82 14.41 -28.51
CA LEU A 174 -10.55 12.97 -28.43
C LEU A 174 -10.55 12.49 -26.97
N GLN A 175 -9.98 13.26 -26.05
CA GLN A 175 -10.00 12.97 -24.61
C GLN A 175 -11.42 13.02 -24.04
N ARG A 176 -12.21 14.03 -24.42
CA ARG A 176 -13.63 14.12 -24.03
C ARG A 176 -14.43 12.91 -24.51
N GLN A 177 -14.23 12.49 -25.76
CA GLN A 177 -14.90 11.33 -26.35
C GLN A 177 -14.48 10.01 -25.69
N ALA A 178 -13.17 9.81 -25.48
CA ALA A 178 -12.64 8.63 -24.81
C ALA A 178 -13.19 8.54 -23.38
N ARG A 179 -13.22 9.66 -22.65
CA ARG A 179 -13.83 9.74 -21.33
C ARG A 179 -15.34 9.46 -21.37
N ALA A 180 -16.06 9.95 -22.37
CA ALA A 180 -17.48 9.68 -22.51
C ALA A 180 -17.76 8.18 -22.71
N ARG A 181 -17.02 7.52 -23.61
CA ARG A 181 -17.10 6.06 -23.82
C ARG A 181 -16.78 5.27 -22.56
N ARG A 182 -15.71 5.68 -21.86
CA ARG A 182 -15.31 5.09 -20.57
C ARG A 182 -16.44 5.15 -19.54
N GLU A 183 -17.04 6.31 -19.37
CA GLU A 183 -18.16 6.49 -18.43
C GLU A 183 -19.44 5.78 -18.89
N ASP A 184 -19.72 5.70 -20.19
CA ASP A 184 -20.85 4.94 -20.74
C ASP A 184 -20.69 3.44 -20.44
N HIS A 185 -19.49 2.90 -20.60
CA HIS A 185 -19.15 1.52 -20.22
C HIS A 185 -19.40 1.28 -18.71
N TRP A 186 -19.03 2.23 -17.84
CA TRP A 186 -19.35 2.12 -16.42
C TRP A 186 -20.85 2.05 -16.17
N MET A 187 -21.63 2.86 -16.90
CA MET A 187 -23.09 2.86 -16.77
C MET A 187 -23.70 1.54 -17.24
N ASP A 188 -23.13 0.88 -18.25
CA ASP A 188 -23.58 -0.44 -18.70
C ASP A 188 -23.33 -1.51 -17.62
N ILE A 189 -22.16 -1.48 -16.98
CA ILE A 189 -21.86 -2.34 -15.83
C ILE A 189 -22.83 -2.06 -14.67
N MET A 190 -23.08 -0.79 -14.34
CA MET A 190 -24.02 -0.43 -13.27
C MET A 190 -25.44 -0.91 -13.58
N SER A 191 -25.91 -0.72 -14.82
CA SER A 191 -27.20 -1.26 -15.25
C SER A 191 -27.25 -2.77 -15.03
N LEU A 192 -26.23 -3.52 -15.47
CA LEU A 192 -26.17 -4.97 -15.30
C LEU A 192 -26.20 -5.40 -13.82
N LEU A 193 -25.36 -4.80 -12.97
CA LEU A 193 -25.34 -5.12 -11.54
C LEU A 193 -26.68 -4.83 -10.87
N LEU A 194 -27.39 -3.79 -11.31
CA LEU A 194 -28.62 -3.33 -10.67
C LEU A 194 -29.90 -3.98 -11.24
N GLN A 195 -29.83 -4.75 -12.33
CA GLN A 195 -30.97 -5.42 -12.96
C GLN A 195 -31.75 -6.32 -11.99
N THR A 196 -31.07 -6.96 -11.04
CA THR A 196 -31.71 -7.87 -10.07
C THR A 196 -32.61 -7.17 -9.05
N GLY A 197 -32.58 -5.83 -8.97
CA GLY A 197 -33.29 -5.03 -7.98
C GLY A 197 -32.74 -5.10 -6.56
N LYS A 198 -32.04 -6.19 -6.20
CA LYS A 198 -31.51 -6.45 -4.85
C LYS A 198 -30.17 -5.77 -4.58
N ASN A 199 -29.38 -5.56 -5.62
CA ASN A 199 -28.02 -5.06 -5.48
C ASN A 199 -28.02 -3.56 -5.16
N ARG A 200 -27.15 -3.18 -4.21
CA ARG A 200 -26.73 -1.81 -3.92
C ARG A 200 -25.20 -1.74 -4.05
N VAL A 201 -24.71 -0.73 -4.75
CA VAL A 201 -23.33 -0.66 -5.22
C VAL A 201 -22.62 0.55 -4.61
N ILE A 202 -21.42 0.34 -4.07
CA ILE A 202 -20.47 1.40 -3.75
C ILE A 202 -19.58 1.57 -4.98
N MET A 203 -19.45 2.77 -5.51
CA MET A 203 -18.63 3.08 -6.67
C MET A 203 -17.51 4.04 -6.27
N LEU A 204 -16.25 3.63 -6.42
CA LEU A 204 -15.09 4.48 -6.17
C LEU A 204 -14.46 4.91 -7.50
N VAL A 205 -14.50 6.22 -7.76
CA VAL A 205 -13.98 6.85 -8.97
C VAL A 205 -13.19 8.11 -8.61
N GLY A 206 -12.36 8.61 -9.52
CA GLY A 206 -11.67 9.88 -9.40
C GLY A 206 -12.66 11.02 -9.27
N SER A 207 -12.40 11.98 -8.37
CA SER A 207 -13.32 13.07 -8.06
C SER A 207 -13.64 13.94 -9.28
N GLY A 208 -12.71 14.01 -10.23
CA GLY A 208 -12.92 14.62 -11.54
C GLY A 208 -14.12 14.05 -12.30
N HIS A 209 -14.55 12.79 -12.07
CA HIS A 209 -15.75 12.16 -12.65
C HIS A 209 -17.07 12.60 -12.04
N ASN A 210 -17.03 13.24 -10.87
CA ASN A 210 -18.21 13.75 -10.18
C ASN A 210 -18.30 15.28 -10.21
N ALA A 211 -17.22 15.96 -10.62
CA ALA A 211 -17.15 17.41 -10.74
C ALA A 211 -18.10 17.98 -11.80
N SER A 212 -18.83 19.06 -11.46
CA SER A 212 -19.70 19.79 -12.40
C SER A 212 -18.95 20.34 -13.63
N ARG A 213 -17.63 20.60 -13.51
CA ARG A 213 -16.73 21.08 -14.58
C ARG A 213 -16.03 19.97 -15.36
N ALA A 214 -16.41 18.71 -15.16
CA ALA A 214 -15.86 17.61 -15.94
C ALA A 214 -16.12 17.81 -17.44
N ALA A 215 -15.26 17.23 -18.28
CA ALA A 215 -15.43 17.26 -19.74
C ALA A 215 -16.72 16.56 -20.21
N THR A 216 -17.31 15.76 -19.33
CA THR A 216 -18.53 14.98 -19.52
C THR A 216 -19.48 15.23 -18.36
N PRO A 217 -20.79 14.98 -18.51
CA PRO A 217 -21.73 15.11 -17.39
C PRO A 217 -21.28 14.26 -16.19
N PRO A 218 -21.37 14.77 -14.95
CA PRO A 218 -21.04 14.03 -13.74
C PRO A 218 -21.70 12.65 -13.70
N VAL A 219 -20.99 11.65 -13.17
CA VAL A 219 -21.47 10.26 -13.08
C VAL A 219 -22.87 10.16 -12.46
N ARG A 220 -23.16 10.93 -11.40
CA ARG A 220 -24.49 10.97 -10.77
C ARG A 220 -25.62 11.35 -11.73
N LEU A 221 -25.37 12.29 -12.65
CA LEU A 221 -26.36 12.73 -13.64
C LEU A 221 -26.55 11.65 -14.71
N ARG A 222 -25.48 10.95 -15.09
CA ARG A 222 -25.56 9.81 -16.02
C ARG A 222 -26.34 8.63 -15.42
N LEU A 223 -26.11 8.33 -14.13
CA LEU A 223 -26.90 7.34 -13.39
C LEU A 223 -28.38 7.76 -13.36
N SER A 224 -28.67 9.03 -13.04
CA SER A 224 -30.04 9.55 -13.05
C SER A 224 -30.71 9.45 -14.42
N ALA A 225 -29.97 9.70 -15.51
CA ALA A 225 -30.50 9.55 -16.88
C ALA A 225 -30.88 8.11 -17.23
N ARG A 226 -30.38 7.12 -16.48
CA ARG A 226 -30.74 5.70 -16.58
C ARG A 226 -31.72 5.26 -15.48
N ASN A 227 -32.39 6.21 -14.80
CA ASN A 227 -33.28 5.96 -13.67
C ASN A 227 -32.61 5.24 -12.48
N ILE A 228 -31.29 5.38 -12.33
CA ILE A 228 -30.55 4.84 -11.19
C ILE A 228 -30.40 5.94 -10.15
N LYS A 229 -31.14 5.82 -9.05
CA LYS A 229 -30.98 6.70 -7.89
C LYS A 229 -29.60 6.52 -7.28
N SER A 230 -28.86 7.62 -7.15
CA SER A 230 -27.51 7.63 -6.60
C SER A 230 -27.31 8.79 -5.62
N THR A 231 -26.33 8.62 -4.74
CA THR A 231 -25.81 9.69 -3.88
C THR A 231 -24.31 9.79 -4.13
N SER A 232 -23.79 11.00 -4.30
CA SER A 232 -22.37 11.24 -4.53
C SER A 232 -21.70 11.95 -3.36
N ILE A 233 -20.53 11.47 -2.98
CA ILE A 233 -19.70 11.98 -1.88
C ILE A 233 -18.29 12.27 -2.44
N ALA A 234 -17.89 13.54 -2.46
CA ALA A 234 -16.51 13.91 -2.75
C ALA A 234 -15.65 13.72 -1.48
N LEU A 235 -14.57 12.97 -1.58
CA LEU A 235 -13.59 12.80 -0.52
C LEU A 235 -12.53 13.90 -0.64
N GLU A 236 -12.31 14.64 0.45
CA GLU A 236 -11.35 15.74 0.46
C GLU A 236 -10.43 15.71 1.68
N GLY A 237 -9.23 16.25 1.55
CA GLY A 237 -8.24 16.30 2.62
C GLY A 237 -7.37 15.04 2.70
N GLY A 238 -7.11 14.56 3.92
CA GLY A 238 -6.20 13.43 4.13
C GLY A 238 -4.72 13.83 4.07
N GLU A 239 -3.87 12.92 3.59
CA GLU A 239 -2.43 13.14 3.49
C GLU A 239 -1.97 13.75 2.16
N ALA A 240 -2.79 13.65 1.10
CA ALA A 240 -2.56 14.41 -0.12
C ALA A 240 -2.94 15.86 0.15
N PHE A 241 -1.99 16.78 0.06
CA PHE A 241 -2.27 18.21 0.24
C PHE A 241 -2.97 18.74 -1.02
N ILE A 242 -4.29 18.54 -1.08
CA ILE A 242 -5.15 19.19 -2.05
C ILE A 242 -5.77 20.37 -1.35
N ASP A 243 -5.39 21.56 -1.80
CA ASP A 243 -5.93 22.79 -1.27
C ASP A 243 -7.28 23.10 -1.91
N SER A 244 -8.29 22.30 -1.58
CA SER A 244 -9.67 22.53 -1.97
C SER A 244 -10.30 23.69 -1.18
N LYS A 245 -11.46 24.18 -1.64
CA LYS A 245 -12.23 25.20 -0.89
C LYS A 245 -12.64 24.69 0.49
N LEU A 246 -13.10 23.45 0.61
CA LEU A 246 -13.51 22.87 1.89
C LEU A 246 -12.34 22.69 2.86
N THR A 247 -11.19 22.22 2.38
CA THR A 247 -10.00 22.07 3.25
C THR A 247 -9.47 23.43 3.73
N ARG A 248 -9.49 24.48 2.89
CA ARG A 248 -9.22 25.86 3.31
C ARG A 248 -10.21 26.33 4.38
N ALA A 249 -11.50 26.13 4.15
CA ALA A 249 -12.55 26.50 5.10
C ALA A 249 -12.41 25.75 6.42
N ALA A 250 -12.10 24.45 6.39
CA ALA A 250 -11.85 23.63 7.58
C ALA A 250 -10.68 24.14 8.41
N ARG A 251 -9.58 24.56 7.76
CA ARG A 251 -8.45 25.20 8.46
C ARG A 251 -8.85 26.55 9.06
N LYS A 252 -9.61 27.36 8.31
CA LYS A 252 -10.06 28.67 8.77
C LYS A 252 -11.01 28.55 9.97
N ALA A 253 -11.86 27.54 10.00
CA ALA A 253 -12.74 27.22 11.12
C ALA A 253 -12.02 26.52 12.29
N GLY A 254 -10.71 26.22 12.18
CA GLY A 254 -9.96 25.53 13.23
C GLY A 254 -10.31 24.04 13.40
N ILE A 255 -10.95 23.43 12.40
CA ILE A 255 -11.45 22.04 12.45
C ILE A 255 -10.77 21.11 11.42
N ALA A 256 -9.67 21.52 10.78
CA ALA A 256 -8.96 20.66 9.81
C ALA A 256 -8.42 19.33 10.39
N GLY A 257 -8.35 19.20 11.72
CA GLY A 257 -8.01 17.95 12.40
C GLY A 257 -9.19 17.01 12.60
N THR A 258 -10.41 17.36 12.18
CA THR A 258 -11.63 16.56 12.37
C THR A 258 -12.11 15.95 11.05
N ARG A 259 -12.95 14.92 11.17
CA ARG A 259 -13.64 14.26 10.06
C ARG A 259 -15.10 14.68 10.09
N PHE A 260 -15.62 15.18 8.97
CA PHE A 260 -16.99 15.66 8.91
C PHE A 260 -17.54 15.66 7.49
N ILE A 261 -18.87 15.62 7.39
CA ILE A 261 -19.62 15.70 6.14
C ILE A 261 -20.34 17.03 6.08
N VAL A 262 -20.39 17.64 4.91
CA VAL A 262 -21.28 18.75 4.60
C VAL A 262 -22.04 18.47 3.32
N LYS A 263 -23.26 18.99 3.23
CA LYS A 263 -24.00 19.06 1.98
C LYS A 263 -23.59 20.34 1.26
N VAL A 264 -23.41 20.28 -0.04
CA VAL A 264 -23.02 21.44 -0.85
C VAL A 264 -24.21 21.92 -1.66
N GLU A 265 -24.26 23.22 -1.93
CA GLU A 265 -25.30 23.83 -2.76
C GLU A 265 -25.34 23.18 -4.15
N PRO A 266 -26.50 22.66 -4.58
CA PRO A 266 -26.64 22.09 -5.92
C PRO A 266 -26.32 23.13 -7.00
N GLY A 267 -25.56 22.72 -8.01
CA GLY A 267 -25.24 23.58 -9.16
C GLY A 267 -24.02 24.46 -8.97
N ASP A 268 -23.37 24.44 -7.80
CA ASP A 268 -22.07 25.09 -7.65
C ASP A 268 -21.06 24.46 -8.64
N PRO A 269 -20.37 25.27 -9.45
CA PRO A 269 -19.45 24.76 -10.47
C PRO A 269 -18.20 24.09 -9.87
N ASP A 270 -17.90 24.32 -8.58
CA ASP A 270 -16.83 23.65 -7.85
C ASP A 270 -17.33 22.46 -7.02
N ALA A 271 -18.64 22.13 -7.05
CA ALA A 271 -19.14 20.93 -6.39
C ALA A 271 -18.67 19.67 -7.12
N GLU A 272 -18.10 18.74 -6.35
CA GLU A 272 -17.64 17.42 -6.81
C GLU A 272 -18.58 16.29 -6.35
N GLY A 273 -19.74 16.63 -5.79
CA GLY A 273 -20.75 15.68 -5.34
C GLY A 273 -21.94 16.36 -4.66
N ASP A 274 -22.91 15.57 -4.22
CA ASP A 274 -24.05 16.05 -3.42
C ASP A 274 -23.59 16.38 -1.98
N TYR A 275 -22.61 15.61 -1.50
CA TYR A 275 -21.96 15.78 -0.21
C TYR A 275 -20.44 15.81 -0.37
N HIS A 276 -19.78 16.47 0.56
CA HIS A 276 -18.33 16.46 0.67
C HIS A 276 -17.94 15.92 2.05
N LEU A 277 -17.06 14.93 2.08
CA LEU A 277 -16.51 14.32 3.28
C LEU A 277 -15.07 14.81 3.45
N HIS A 278 -14.88 15.68 4.43
CA HIS A 278 -13.56 16.15 4.84
C HIS A 278 -12.88 15.12 5.74
N LEU A 279 -11.67 14.72 5.34
CA LEU A 279 -10.79 13.83 6.08
C LEU A 279 -9.75 14.65 6.85
N ARG A 280 -9.32 14.11 8.00
CA ARG A 280 -8.32 14.78 8.85
C ARG A 280 -7.10 15.09 8.00
N GLN A 281 -6.73 16.37 7.93
CA GLN A 281 -5.50 16.75 7.26
C GLN A 281 -4.34 16.30 8.14
N ALA A 282 -3.35 15.63 7.55
CA ALA A 282 -2.09 15.42 8.25
C ALA A 282 -1.61 16.79 8.73
N LYS A 283 -1.37 16.96 10.04
CA LYS A 283 -0.77 18.20 10.57
C LYS A 283 0.43 18.45 9.68
N LYS A 284 0.41 19.56 8.92
CA LYS A 284 1.51 19.96 8.04
C LYS A 284 2.74 19.79 8.91
N ARG A 285 3.56 18.77 8.62
CA ARG A 285 4.73 18.41 9.44
C ARG A 285 5.42 19.74 9.60
N THR A 286 5.40 20.30 10.83
CA THR A 286 5.77 21.70 11.03
C THR A 286 7.08 21.87 10.31
N SER A 287 7.10 22.82 9.38
CA SER A 287 8.17 23.09 8.41
C SER A 287 9.50 22.57 8.93
N THR A 288 10.29 21.92 8.07
CA THR A 288 11.64 21.43 8.34
C THR A 288 12.49 22.39 9.16
N THR A 289 12.20 23.68 9.25
CA THR A 289 12.70 24.61 10.28
C THR A 289 12.62 24.11 11.73
N ASN A 290 11.55 23.43 12.17
CA ASN A 290 11.50 22.83 13.52
C ASN A 290 12.33 21.57 13.63
N LEU A 291 12.43 20.79 12.54
CA LEU A 291 13.34 19.66 12.49
C LEU A 291 14.80 20.13 12.42
N PHE A 292 15.07 21.24 11.75
CA PHE A 292 16.36 21.88 11.62
C PHE A 292 16.76 22.49 12.96
N LEU A 293 15.85 23.17 13.66
CA LEU A 293 16.09 23.65 15.02
C LEU A 293 16.32 22.48 15.99
N SER A 294 15.56 21.39 15.86
CA SER A 294 15.74 20.18 16.67
C SER A 294 17.08 19.48 16.40
N VAL A 295 17.42 19.27 15.12
CA VAL A 295 18.69 18.66 14.68
C VAL A 295 19.87 19.59 14.99
N PHE A 296 19.73 20.90 14.82
CA PHE A 296 20.74 21.89 15.17
C PHE A 296 20.96 21.97 16.67
N CYS A 297 19.89 21.98 17.49
CA CYS A 297 19.99 21.89 18.94
C CYS A 297 20.62 20.56 19.39
N MET A 298 20.25 19.42 18.79
CA MET A 298 20.87 18.11 19.03
C MET A 298 22.35 18.10 18.64
N THR A 299 22.71 18.72 17.51
CA THR A 299 24.09 18.81 17.03
C THR A 299 24.93 19.71 17.94
N LEU A 300 24.38 20.85 18.37
CA LEU A 300 25.01 21.71 19.38
C LEU A 300 25.18 20.99 20.72
N LEU A 301 24.18 20.20 21.15
CA LEU A 301 24.29 19.37 22.36
C LEU A 301 25.40 18.31 22.21
N LEU A 302 25.46 17.62 21.07
CA LEU A 302 26.49 16.62 20.79
C LEU A 302 27.88 17.26 20.77
N LEU A 303 28.04 18.40 20.09
CA LEU A 303 29.30 19.15 20.04
C LEU A 303 29.70 19.68 21.43
N ALA A 304 28.75 20.05 22.27
CA ALA A 304 29.01 20.43 23.66
C ALA A 304 29.39 19.23 24.56
N CYS A 305 28.94 18.03 24.22
CA CYS A 305 29.26 16.79 24.95
C CYS A 305 30.61 16.17 24.55
N ILE A 306 31.14 16.47 23.37
CA ILE A 306 32.48 16.01 22.93
C ILE A 306 33.59 16.48 23.88
N PRO A 307 33.71 17.76 24.28
CA PRO A 307 34.75 18.16 25.23
C PRO A 307 34.56 17.54 26.62
N LEU A 308 33.31 17.29 27.05
CA LEU A 308 33.04 16.67 28.35
C LEU A 308 33.42 15.18 28.38
N SER A 309 33.13 14.44 27.31
CA SER A 309 33.53 13.04 27.15
C SER A 309 35.04 12.89 26.96
N THR A 310 35.67 13.83 26.26
CA THR A 310 37.14 13.88 26.13
C THR A 310 37.81 14.18 27.47
N LEU A 311 37.24 15.07 28.28
CA LEU A 311 37.72 15.37 29.63
C LEU A 311 37.56 14.18 30.59
N LEU A 312 36.45 13.44 30.48
CA LEU A 312 36.19 12.20 31.23
C LEU A 312 37.13 11.06 30.84
N LEU A 313 37.46 10.91 29.56
CA LEU A 313 38.47 9.96 29.10
C LEU A 313 39.86 10.32 29.62
N LEU A 314 40.23 11.61 29.58
CA LEU A 314 41.52 12.08 30.10
C LEU A 314 41.65 11.93 31.63
N THR A 315 40.55 12.00 32.38
CA THR A 315 40.57 11.73 33.84
C THR A 315 40.61 10.23 34.15
N PHE A 316 39.95 9.38 33.35
CA PHE A 316 40.01 7.92 33.51
C PHE A 316 41.39 7.34 33.18
N PHE A 317 42.10 7.88 32.19
CA PHE A 317 43.46 7.43 31.84
C PHE A 317 44.56 7.92 32.81
N ARG A 318 44.22 8.70 33.83
CA ARG A 318 45.14 9.09 34.92
C ARG A 318 45.09 8.18 36.14
N LEU A 319 44.28 7.12 36.14
CA LEU A 319 44.30 6.15 37.22
C LEU A 319 45.51 5.20 37.06
N PRO A 320 46.37 5.06 38.08
CA PRO A 320 47.52 4.17 38.00
C PRO A 320 47.05 2.71 37.89
N HIS A 321 47.44 2.06 36.78
CA HIS A 321 47.28 0.62 36.59
C HIS A 321 48.01 -0.11 37.73
N LYS A 322 47.25 -0.63 38.69
CA LYS A 322 47.71 -1.76 39.51
C LYS A 322 47.47 -3.04 38.72
N THR A 323 48.57 -3.68 38.35
CA THR A 323 48.61 -5.03 37.80
C THR A 323 48.47 -6.05 38.93
N GLY A 324 47.55 -7.00 38.77
CA GLY A 324 47.36 -8.16 39.65
C GLY A 324 46.28 -9.05 39.05
N THR A 325 46.66 -10.04 38.25
CA THR A 325 46.83 -11.47 38.58
C THR A 325 45.58 -12.31 38.31
N ASP A 326 45.81 -13.28 37.43
CA ASP A 326 45.05 -14.48 37.07
C ASP A 326 44.12 -15.05 38.14
N GLU A 327 42.92 -15.46 37.70
CA GLU A 327 42.26 -16.64 38.28
C GLU A 327 41.36 -17.35 37.24
N LYS A 328 41.67 -18.63 37.04
CA LYS A 328 40.94 -19.61 36.26
C LYS A 328 39.67 -20.03 37.02
N PHE A 329 38.54 -20.21 36.32
CA PHE A 329 37.39 -20.91 36.86
C PHE A 329 37.06 -22.17 36.04
N HIS A 330 37.04 -23.30 36.76
CA HIS A 330 36.62 -24.62 36.31
C HIS A 330 35.10 -24.71 36.15
N MET A 331 34.65 -25.41 35.11
CA MET A 331 33.26 -25.80 34.89
C MET A 331 33.03 -27.22 35.44
N HIS A 332 32.07 -27.38 36.35
CA HIS A 332 31.63 -28.67 36.88
C HIS A 332 30.51 -29.28 36.02
N ASN A 333 30.67 -30.57 35.70
CA ASN A 333 29.62 -31.48 35.25
C ASN A 333 28.64 -31.81 36.39
N CYS A 334 27.37 -32.02 36.03
CA CYS A 334 26.43 -32.84 36.80
C CYS A 334 25.64 -33.74 35.85
N ASP A 335 25.99 -35.02 35.86
CA ASP A 335 25.10 -36.15 35.59
C ASP A 335 24.12 -36.32 36.76
N LEU A 336 22.87 -36.70 36.47
CA LEU A 336 22.09 -37.60 37.34
C LEU A 336 21.11 -38.40 36.47
N GLY A 337 21.35 -39.72 36.43
CA GLY A 337 20.40 -40.71 35.93
C GLY A 337 19.32 -41.05 36.95
N GLY A 338 18.31 -41.79 36.48
CA GLY A 338 17.28 -42.39 37.31
C GLY A 338 16.39 -43.33 36.49
N SER A 339 16.61 -44.63 36.66
CA SER A 339 15.85 -45.74 36.09
C SER A 339 14.51 -45.96 36.80
N MET A 340 13.49 -46.45 36.08
CA MET A 340 12.57 -47.46 36.62
C MET A 340 11.87 -48.21 35.49
N GLU A 341 11.96 -49.55 35.56
CA GLU A 341 11.26 -50.51 34.72
C GLU A 341 9.80 -50.67 35.16
N HIS A 342 8.87 -50.79 34.21
CA HIS A 342 7.74 -51.72 34.33
C HIS A 342 7.24 -52.15 32.95
N ASN A 343 6.91 -53.43 32.88
CA ASN A 343 6.69 -54.25 31.70
C ASN A 343 5.20 -54.60 31.63
N VAL A 344 4.48 -54.21 30.58
CA VAL A 344 3.16 -54.76 30.22
C VAL A 344 3.02 -54.80 28.70
N ASN A 345 2.84 -56.02 28.19
CA ASN A 345 2.49 -56.37 26.82
C ASN A 345 1.15 -55.77 26.40
N THR A 346 1.13 -54.96 25.33
CA THR A 346 -0.01 -54.85 24.40
C THR A 346 0.47 -54.59 22.97
N THR A 347 -0.17 -55.30 22.04
CA THR A 347 -0.02 -55.29 20.57
C THR A 347 0.00 -53.89 19.92
N PRO A 348 0.85 -53.64 18.91
CA PRO A 348 0.91 -52.35 18.24
C PRO A 348 -0.13 -52.23 17.12
N THR A 349 -0.97 -51.21 17.22
CA THR A 349 -1.72 -50.61 16.10
C THR A 349 -0.76 -49.71 15.31
N PRO A 350 -0.80 -49.67 13.96
CA PRO A 350 0.14 -48.87 13.18
C PRO A 350 -0.10 -47.37 13.43
N ALA A 351 0.98 -46.67 13.80
CA ALA A 351 1.00 -45.22 13.90
C ALA A 351 0.85 -44.58 12.51
N PRO A 352 0.14 -43.44 12.40
CA PRO A 352 0.12 -42.65 11.17
C PRO A 352 1.52 -42.07 10.88
N GLU A 353 1.88 -42.05 9.60
CA GLU A 353 3.13 -41.48 9.09
C GLU A 353 3.35 -40.04 9.58
N PRO A 354 4.58 -39.66 9.97
CA PRO A 354 4.89 -38.27 10.27
C PRO A 354 4.86 -37.44 8.99
N GLU A 355 3.96 -36.45 8.96
CA GLU A 355 3.96 -35.33 8.01
C GLU A 355 5.38 -34.74 7.90
N GLN A 356 5.90 -34.74 6.68
CA GLN A 356 7.13 -34.05 6.34
C GLN A 356 6.95 -32.55 6.59
N ALA A 357 7.70 -32.00 7.54
CA ALA A 357 7.81 -30.57 7.76
C ALA A 357 8.30 -29.87 6.47
N PRO A 358 7.71 -28.73 6.07
CA PRO A 358 8.20 -27.97 4.93
C PRO A 358 9.60 -27.42 5.24
N GLY A 359 10.51 -27.63 4.28
CA GLY A 359 11.89 -27.18 4.36
C GLY A 359 11.99 -25.70 4.68
N TRP A 360 12.78 -25.40 5.71
CA TRP A 360 13.24 -24.06 6.00
C TRP A 360 14.07 -23.56 4.83
N ILE A 361 13.59 -22.50 4.17
CA ILE A 361 14.37 -21.74 3.21
C ILE A 361 15.41 -20.97 4.02
N GLU A 362 16.69 -21.25 3.78
CA GLU A 362 17.79 -20.44 4.29
C GLU A 362 17.63 -19.00 3.79
N GLU A 363 17.24 -18.09 4.68
CA GLU A 363 17.22 -16.66 4.39
C GLU A 363 18.66 -16.20 4.11
N HIS A 364 18.89 -15.67 2.91
CA HIS A 364 20.18 -15.10 2.52
C HIS A 364 20.58 -13.97 3.49
N PRO A 365 21.69 -14.10 4.24
CA PRO A 365 22.18 -13.00 5.02
C PRO A 365 22.75 -11.95 4.07
N TRP A 366 22.14 -10.77 4.05
CA TRP A 366 22.77 -9.60 3.46
C TRP A 366 24.07 -9.36 4.22
N SER A 367 25.21 -9.58 3.56
CA SER A 367 26.52 -9.31 4.16
C SER A 367 26.52 -7.90 4.75
N ALA A 368 27.10 -7.72 5.95
CA ALA A 368 27.17 -6.42 6.64
C ALA A 368 27.64 -5.28 5.73
N ARG A 369 28.48 -5.59 4.73
CA ARG A 369 28.95 -4.65 3.70
C ARG A 369 27.83 -4.08 2.82
N LYS A 370 26.81 -4.88 2.45
CA LYS A 370 25.65 -4.42 1.64
C LYS A 370 24.71 -3.55 2.46
N VAL A 371 24.48 -3.89 3.73
CA VAL A 371 23.69 -3.08 4.66
C VAL A 371 24.38 -1.73 4.90
N TRP A 372 25.69 -1.74 5.12
CA TRP A 372 26.49 -0.53 5.31
C TRP A 372 26.48 0.38 4.07
N MET A 373 26.61 -0.20 2.86
CA MET A 373 26.57 0.53 1.60
C MET A 373 25.19 1.15 1.35
N LEU A 374 24.11 0.44 1.67
CA LEU A 374 22.74 0.95 1.57
C LEU A 374 22.51 2.12 2.56
N MET A 375 23.01 2.00 3.80
CA MET A 375 22.95 3.09 4.78
C MET A 375 23.73 4.33 4.31
N MET A 376 24.91 4.15 3.70
CA MET A 376 25.69 5.26 3.14
C MET A 376 24.95 5.97 1.99
N ILE A 377 24.32 5.22 1.09
CA ILE A 377 23.50 5.78 0.00
C ILE A 377 22.31 6.56 0.58
N CYS A 378 21.64 6.02 1.59
CA CYS A 378 20.54 6.73 2.28
C CYS A 378 21.01 8.01 2.97
N MET A 379 22.20 8.01 3.59
CA MET A 379 22.78 9.22 4.19
C MET A 379 23.13 10.28 3.14
N LEU A 380 23.77 9.90 2.04
CA LEU A 380 24.11 10.84 0.96
C LEU A 380 22.86 11.46 0.31
N LEU A 381 21.82 10.66 0.08
CA LEU A 381 20.54 11.14 -0.46
C LEU A 381 19.81 12.10 0.50
N SER A 382 19.90 11.84 1.82
CA SER A 382 19.28 12.71 2.83
C SER A 382 20.07 14.01 3.03
N VAL A 383 21.40 13.99 2.93
CA VAL A 383 22.23 15.21 2.89
C VAL A 383 21.94 16.04 1.63
N GLY A 384 21.88 15.41 0.45
CA GLY A 384 21.55 16.10 -0.80
C GLY A 384 20.15 16.74 -0.78
N SER A 385 19.16 16.04 -0.22
CA SER A 385 17.80 16.59 -0.05
C SER A 385 17.74 17.77 0.93
N ALA A 386 18.50 17.69 2.03
CA ALA A 386 18.60 18.78 3.01
C ALA A 386 19.29 20.02 2.41
N MET A 387 20.35 19.84 1.63
CA MET A 387 21.04 20.94 0.94
C MET A 387 20.15 21.59 -0.13
N MET A 388 19.42 20.80 -0.92
CA MET A 388 18.46 21.33 -1.90
C MET A 388 17.33 22.12 -1.22
N SER A 389 16.83 21.66 -0.08
CA SER A 389 15.80 22.37 0.68
C SER A 389 16.32 23.67 1.31
N ALA A 390 17.57 23.68 1.79
CA ALA A 390 18.23 24.89 2.28
C ALA A 390 18.43 25.93 1.15
N TYR A 391 18.84 25.49 -0.04
CA TYR A 391 19.02 26.33 -1.23
C TYR A 391 17.71 27.02 -1.65
N LEU A 392 16.62 26.26 -1.80
CA LEU A 392 15.30 26.80 -2.15
C LEU A 392 14.73 27.75 -1.08
N THR A 393 15.23 27.65 0.16
CA THR A 393 14.84 28.54 1.26
C THR A 393 15.65 29.84 1.23
N LEU A 394 16.95 29.77 0.91
CA LEU A 394 17.80 30.94 0.70
C LEU A 394 17.31 31.80 -0.48
N GLU A 395 16.74 31.18 -1.52
CA GLU A 395 16.15 31.88 -2.67
C GLU A 395 14.88 32.69 -2.30
N ARG A 396 14.24 32.42 -1.16
CA ARG A 396 13.01 33.09 -0.69
C ARG A 396 13.24 34.12 0.42
N VAL A 397 14.43 34.15 1.01
CA VAL A 397 14.80 35.20 1.96
C VAL A 397 15.27 36.39 1.14
N SER A 398 14.38 37.36 0.92
CA SER A 398 14.73 38.65 0.33
C SER A 398 15.90 39.24 1.12
N PRO A 399 17.09 39.43 0.53
CA PRO A 399 18.23 39.93 1.27
C PRO A 399 17.92 41.37 1.71
N ARG A 400 18.16 41.68 2.98
CA ARG A 400 18.37 43.07 3.39
C ARG A 400 19.44 43.65 2.46
N PRO A 401 19.28 44.90 1.99
CA PRO A 401 20.22 45.48 1.04
C PRO A 401 21.61 45.43 1.64
N ALA A 402 22.48 44.61 1.04
CA ALA A 402 23.91 44.70 1.27
C ALA A 402 24.34 46.12 0.90
N SER A 403 25.14 46.75 1.75
CA SER A 403 25.60 48.13 1.58
C SER A 403 26.49 48.34 0.35
N ASP A 404 26.87 47.27 -0.34
CA ASP A 404 27.61 47.32 -1.60
C ASP A 404 26.98 46.36 -2.62
N ALA A 405 26.36 46.93 -3.65
CA ALA A 405 25.70 46.18 -4.72
C ALA A 405 26.69 45.33 -5.53
N SER A 406 27.99 45.67 -5.51
CA SER A 406 29.02 44.92 -6.24
C SER A 406 29.35 43.58 -5.59
N GLU A 407 29.45 43.52 -4.25
CA GLU A 407 29.70 42.28 -3.51
C GLU A 407 28.52 41.30 -3.62
N ALA A 408 27.28 41.81 -3.57
CA ALA A 408 26.09 40.99 -3.77
C ALA A 408 26.02 40.39 -5.19
N ALA A 409 26.43 41.16 -6.20
CA ALA A 409 26.46 40.70 -7.59
C ALA A 409 27.53 39.60 -7.79
N GLU A 410 28.71 39.76 -7.19
CA GLU A 410 29.80 38.79 -7.31
C GLU A 410 29.52 37.50 -6.54
N LEU A 411 28.92 37.60 -5.35
CA LEU A 411 28.44 36.43 -4.61
C LEU A 411 27.35 35.68 -5.39
N ALA A 412 26.40 36.39 -6.00
CA ALA A 412 25.36 35.79 -6.84
C ALA A 412 25.92 35.16 -8.13
N ARG A 413 27.05 35.66 -8.66
CA ARG A 413 27.74 35.05 -9.80
C ARG A 413 28.41 33.74 -9.38
N THR A 414 29.17 33.76 -8.28
CA THR A 414 29.87 32.59 -7.74
C THR A 414 28.89 31.47 -7.39
N LEU A 415 27.80 31.79 -6.68
CA LEU A 415 26.77 30.80 -6.34
C LEU A 415 26.09 30.18 -7.57
N ARG A 416 25.94 30.94 -8.66
CA ARG A 416 25.38 30.41 -9.92
C ARG A 416 26.35 29.47 -10.64
N GLU A 417 27.65 29.71 -10.55
CA GLU A 417 28.69 28.85 -11.11
C GLU A 417 28.80 27.55 -10.31
N ASP A 418 28.88 27.63 -8.98
CA ASP A 418 28.89 26.46 -8.08
C ASP A 418 27.64 25.59 -8.27
N TRP A 419 26.47 26.23 -8.40
CA TRP A 419 25.23 25.50 -8.63
C TRP A 419 25.21 24.81 -9.99
N ARG A 420 25.74 25.45 -11.04
CA ARG A 420 25.84 24.83 -12.38
C ARG A 420 26.75 23.61 -12.35
N GLU A 421 27.86 23.67 -11.63
CA GLU A 421 28.78 22.54 -11.47
C GLU A 421 28.12 21.38 -10.69
N LEU A 422 27.47 21.68 -9.56
CA LEU A 422 26.75 20.67 -8.77
C LEU A 422 25.60 20.04 -9.55
N TYR A 423 24.86 20.84 -10.31
CA TYR A 423 23.78 20.34 -11.17
C TYR A 423 24.32 19.42 -12.25
N GLN A 424 25.39 19.82 -12.94
CA GLN A 424 26.01 18.99 -13.98
C GLN A 424 26.53 17.67 -13.40
N ARG A 425 27.19 17.71 -12.24
CA ARG A 425 27.65 16.50 -11.54
C ARG A 425 26.50 15.56 -11.18
N SER A 426 25.37 16.10 -10.72
CA SER A 426 24.15 15.31 -10.45
C SER A 426 23.58 14.66 -11.71
N VAL A 427 23.59 15.38 -12.85
CA VAL A 427 23.18 14.83 -14.16
C VAL A 427 24.11 13.70 -14.59
N ASP A 428 25.43 13.88 -14.45
CA ASP A 428 26.42 12.88 -14.82
C ASP A 428 26.33 11.63 -13.92
N GLU A 429 26.15 11.81 -12.60
CA GLU A 429 25.95 10.72 -11.64
C GLU A 429 24.65 9.93 -11.94
N ARG A 430 23.58 10.62 -12.34
CA ARG A 430 22.33 9.98 -12.77
C ARG A 430 22.53 9.17 -14.05
N ALA A 431 23.23 9.71 -15.04
CA ALA A 431 23.52 9.00 -16.29
C ALA A 431 24.39 7.75 -16.03
N ALA A 432 25.36 7.83 -15.12
CA ALA A 432 26.15 6.69 -14.69
C ALA A 432 25.31 5.61 -13.99
N LEU A 433 24.37 6.01 -13.12
CA LEU A 433 23.44 5.08 -12.47
C LEU A 433 22.48 4.42 -13.46
N GLU A 434 21.94 5.16 -14.42
CA GLU A 434 21.07 4.63 -15.48
C GLU A 434 21.83 3.60 -16.33
N THR A 435 23.09 3.87 -16.67
CA THR A 435 23.98 2.91 -17.34
C THR A 435 24.16 1.64 -16.51
N ARG A 436 24.43 1.77 -15.21
CA ARG A 436 24.62 0.63 -14.31
C ARG A 436 23.35 -0.22 -14.14
N ILE A 437 22.17 0.41 -14.11
CA ILE A 437 20.88 -0.30 -14.06
C ILE A 437 20.68 -1.13 -15.34
N ASN A 438 21.03 -0.57 -16.51
CA ASN A 438 20.92 -1.28 -17.77
C ASN A 438 21.86 -2.49 -17.84
N GLU A 439 23.10 -2.36 -17.35
CA GLU A 439 24.03 -3.49 -17.21
C GLU A 439 23.47 -4.59 -16.32
N LEU A 440 22.96 -4.25 -15.14
CA LEU A 440 22.35 -5.22 -14.21
C LEU A 440 21.13 -5.92 -14.82
N ASN A 441 20.28 -5.20 -15.54
CA ASN A 441 19.14 -5.78 -16.24
C ASN A 441 19.59 -6.78 -17.32
N ALA A 442 20.69 -6.48 -18.04
CA ALA A 442 21.27 -7.40 -19.01
C ALA A 442 21.84 -8.65 -18.34
N GLU A 443 22.47 -8.53 -17.16
CA GLU A 443 22.93 -9.69 -16.37
C GLU A 443 21.76 -10.55 -15.88
N VAL A 444 20.68 -9.94 -15.38
CA VAL A 444 19.46 -10.66 -14.97
C VAL A 444 18.84 -11.42 -16.15
N ALA A 445 18.81 -10.81 -17.33
CA ALA A 445 18.31 -11.48 -18.54
C ALA A 445 19.15 -12.71 -18.92
N LYS A 446 20.49 -12.62 -18.80
CA LYS A 446 21.38 -13.78 -19.02
C LYS A 446 21.13 -14.90 -18.02
N LEU A 447 20.94 -14.57 -16.75
CA LEU A 447 20.63 -15.55 -15.70
C LEU A 447 19.27 -16.22 -15.93
N ALA A 448 18.25 -15.45 -16.33
CA ALA A 448 16.93 -16.00 -16.65
C ALA A 448 17.01 -17.04 -17.78
N GLU A 449 17.84 -16.79 -18.80
CA GLU A 449 18.01 -17.73 -19.90
C GLU A 449 18.83 -18.97 -19.53
N ALA A 450 19.81 -18.83 -18.64
CA ALA A 450 20.51 -19.97 -18.04
C ALA A 450 19.56 -20.85 -17.20
N ILE A 451 18.63 -20.25 -16.44
CA ILE A 451 17.62 -20.99 -15.68
C ILE A 451 16.70 -21.78 -16.63
N LYS A 452 16.20 -21.15 -17.71
CA LYS A 452 15.39 -21.86 -18.71
C LYS A 452 16.13 -23.02 -19.35
N GLN A 453 17.44 -22.87 -19.60
CA GLN A 453 18.26 -23.94 -20.15
C GLN A 453 18.38 -25.10 -19.15
N ASN A 454 18.62 -24.82 -17.87
CA ASN A 454 18.65 -25.84 -16.81
C ASN A 454 17.30 -26.56 -16.66
N ASP A 455 16.18 -25.83 -16.76
CA ASP A 455 14.84 -26.42 -16.70
C ASP A 455 14.58 -27.39 -17.86
N ARG A 456 15.08 -27.06 -19.06
CA ARG A 456 15.03 -27.97 -20.23
C ARG A 456 15.87 -29.21 -20.02
N GLU A 457 17.08 -29.06 -19.48
CA GLU A 457 17.94 -30.19 -19.14
C GLU A 457 17.31 -31.08 -18.06
N LEU A 458 16.73 -30.49 -17.03
CA LEU A 458 15.99 -31.21 -16.00
C LEU A 458 14.76 -31.94 -16.57
N ALA A 459 14.04 -31.32 -17.51
CA ALA A 459 12.92 -31.95 -18.20
C ALA A 459 13.37 -33.15 -19.05
N LEU A 460 14.51 -33.04 -19.74
CA LEU A 460 15.12 -34.14 -20.48
C LEU A 460 15.55 -35.29 -19.56
N VAL A 461 16.14 -34.97 -18.40
CA VAL A 461 16.50 -35.98 -17.39
C VAL A 461 15.24 -36.69 -16.85
N LYS A 462 14.18 -35.93 -16.54
CA LYS A 462 12.90 -36.49 -16.08
C LYS A 462 12.21 -37.36 -17.15
N ALA A 463 12.24 -36.94 -18.41
CA ALA A 463 11.67 -37.70 -19.52
C ALA A 463 12.38 -39.06 -19.72
N ASN A 464 13.68 -39.13 -19.42
CA ASN A 464 14.48 -40.34 -19.52
C ASN A 464 14.57 -41.15 -18.21
N ALA A 465 13.96 -40.67 -17.12
CA ALA A 465 13.96 -41.35 -15.82
C ALA A 465 13.32 -42.76 -15.86
N PRO A 466 12.24 -43.03 -16.62
CA PRO A 466 11.69 -44.38 -16.77
C PRO A 466 12.70 -45.35 -17.42
N THR A 467 13.40 -44.90 -18.46
CA THR A 467 14.43 -45.68 -19.15
C THR A 467 15.65 -45.94 -18.26
N LEU A 468 16.04 -44.97 -17.43
CA LEU A 468 17.10 -45.17 -16.44
C LEU A 468 16.72 -46.16 -15.33
N ALA A 469 15.45 -46.17 -14.90
CA ALA A 469 14.94 -47.15 -13.95
C ALA A 469 14.88 -48.57 -14.56
N GLU A 470 14.52 -48.69 -15.85
CA GLU A 470 14.55 -49.96 -16.60
C GLU A 470 15.98 -50.48 -16.82
N ILE A 471 16.93 -49.60 -17.11
CA ILE A 471 18.35 -49.95 -17.21
C ILE A 471 18.88 -50.41 -15.85
N LYS A 472 18.55 -49.69 -14.77
CA LYS A 472 18.95 -50.07 -13.40
C LYS A 472 18.39 -51.44 -13.02
N ASN A 473 17.10 -51.68 -13.26
CA ASN A 473 16.47 -52.98 -13.01
C ASN A 473 17.10 -54.10 -13.86
N SER A 474 17.44 -53.82 -15.13
CA SER A 474 18.14 -54.77 -15.99
C SER A 474 19.55 -55.09 -15.49
N ILE A 475 20.28 -54.09 -14.98
CA ILE A 475 21.61 -54.26 -14.38
C ILE A 475 21.53 -55.04 -13.05
N GLU A 476 20.58 -54.74 -12.18
CA GLU A 476 20.37 -55.45 -10.90
C GLU A 476 19.89 -56.89 -11.11
N LYS A 477 19.15 -57.15 -12.20
CA LYS A 477 18.78 -58.49 -12.62
C LYS A 477 19.99 -59.22 -13.23
N ALA A 478 20.81 -58.53 -14.00
CA ALA A 478 22.05 -59.06 -14.58
C ALA A 478 23.13 -59.35 -13.53
N SER A 479 23.25 -58.57 -12.46
CA SER A 479 24.25 -58.81 -11.41
C SER A 479 23.99 -60.06 -10.56
N LYS A 480 22.81 -60.68 -10.71
CA LYS A 480 22.42 -61.92 -10.04
C LYS A 480 22.61 -63.18 -10.89
N THR A 481 23.09 -63.05 -12.13
CA THR A 481 23.27 -64.18 -13.06
C THR A 481 24.54 -64.01 -13.89
N ASP A 482 25.28 -65.11 -14.08
CA ASP A 482 26.57 -65.24 -14.76
C ASP A 482 26.83 -64.32 -15.98
N ASP A 483 28.12 -64.01 -16.19
CA ASP A 483 28.84 -63.13 -17.15
C ASP A 483 28.21 -62.79 -18.53
N GLY A 484 27.20 -63.52 -19.01
CA GLY A 484 26.55 -63.29 -20.31
C GLY A 484 25.80 -61.96 -20.42
N LEU A 485 25.11 -61.52 -19.37
CA LEU A 485 24.27 -60.31 -19.41
C LEU A 485 25.07 -59.01 -19.30
N LEU A 486 26.28 -59.04 -18.71
CA LEU A 486 27.18 -57.89 -18.67
C LEU A 486 27.65 -57.48 -20.08
N LYS A 487 27.70 -58.45 -21.00
CA LYS A 487 28.06 -58.24 -22.41
C LYS A 487 26.92 -57.58 -23.19
N GLU A 488 25.67 -57.94 -22.89
CA GLU A 488 24.48 -57.36 -23.49
C GLU A 488 24.23 -55.93 -23.00
N ALA A 489 24.39 -55.68 -21.70
CA ALA A 489 24.30 -54.32 -21.13
C ALA A 489 25.37 -53.38 -21.71
N LYS A 490 26.59 -53.86 -21.97
CA LYS A 490 27.63 -53.08 -22.66
C LYS A 490 27.28 -52.79 -24.12
N GLY A 491 26.56 -53.69 -24.80
CA GLY A 491 26.07 -53.49 -26.18
C GLY A 491 25.06 -52.35 -26.25
N ILE A 492 24.01 -52.42 -25.42
CA ILE A 492 22.94 -51.39 -25.37
C ILE A 492 23.53 -50.02 -25.01
N LEU A 493 24.46 -49.96 -24.05
CA LEU A 493 25.12 -48.71 -23.65
C LEU A 493 26.08 -48.17 -24.73
N GLY A 494 26.67 -49.05 -25.53
CA GLY A 494 27.46 -48.68 -26.70
C GLY A 494 26.60 -48.04 -27.80
N ASP A 495 25.42 -48.59 -28.07
CA ASP A 495 24.46 -48.06 -29.05
C ASP A 495 23.89 -46.69 -28.62
N LEU A 496 23.84 -46.42 -27.31
CA LEU A 496 23.50 -45.11 -26.74
C LEU A 496 24.69 -44.13 -26.66
N GLY A 497 25.87 -44.51 -27.17
CA GLY A 497 27.04 -43.64 -27.24
C GLY A 497 27.81 -43.44 -25.92
N VAL A 498 27.55 -44.27 -24.90
CA VAL A 498 28.19 -44.17 -23.58
C VAL A 498 29.60 -44.78 -23.63
N LYS A 499 30.64 -43.94 -23.66
CA LYS A 499 32.03 -44.39 -23.91
C LYS A 499 32.77 -44.98 -22.69
N LYS A 500 32.30 -44.72 -21.46
CA LYS A 500 32.96 -45.21 -20.24
C LYS A 500 31.96 -45.36 -19.10
N ILE A 501 31.91 -46.54 -18.49
CA ILE A 501 31.08 -46.81 -17.31
C ILE A 501 32.05 -47.09 -16.16
N ARG A 502 31.94 -46.31 -15.08
CA ARG A 502 32.67 -46.56 -13.83
C ARG A 502 31.66 -47.10 -12.83
N ILE A 503 31.77 -48.37 -12.49
CA ILE A 503 30.98 -48.96 -11.40
C ILE A 503 31.70 -48.55 -10.11
N VAL A 504 31.07 -47.68 -9.32
CA VAL A 504 31.62 -47.20 -8.06
C VAL A 504 31.04 -48.06 -6.95
N ASP A 505 31.92 -48.67 -6.16
CA ASP A 505 31.57 -49.41 -4.95
C ASP A 505 31.29 -48.39 -3.84
N PRO A 506 30.03 -48.23 -3.38
CA PRO A 506 29.65 -47.17 -2.45
C PRO A 506 30.29 -47.31 -1.07
N GLU A 507 30.88 -48.46 -0.72
CA GLU A 507 31.62 -48.64 0.54
C GLU A 507 33.09 -48.18 0.47
N LYS A 508 33.64 -47.98 -0.74
CA LYS A 508 35.05 -47.60 -0.93
C LYS A 508 35.28 -46.12 -1.26
N ASP A 509 34.22 -45.37 -1.52
CA ASP A 509 34.29 -43.97 -1.98
C ASP A 509 33.53 -42.99 -1.05
N ARG A 510 33.43 -43.32 0.25
CA ARG A 510 33.00 -42.41 1.32
C ARG A 510 34.19 -41.73 1.99
#